data_AF-A0A953J4N1-F1
#
_entry.id   AF-A0A953J4N1-F1
#
_cell.length_a   1.000
_cell.length_b   1.000
_cell.length_c   1.000
_cell.angle_alpha   90.00
_cell.angle_beta   90.00
_cell.angle_gamma   90.00
#
_symmetry.space_group_name_H-M   'P 1'
#
loop_
_entity.id
_entity.type
_entity.pdbx_description
1 polymer ?
#
loop_
_entity_poly.entity_id
_entity_poly.type
_entity_poly.pdbx_seq_one_letter_code
_entity_poly.pdbx_strand_id
1 'polypeptide(L)'
;MKHFAAVFAGLIAVFLVLGTCTAYAAGSSPNAPKCFRFADEPVTISADYGEDGSYTTVYEQFENPLWSGGKPVTVFFPQERTDPAPVMFFSHGLGGYNWTGYRTLITHLVSKGFLVVFSPYPNSYGTPLDNYDTMWNGFEMATQKYASRMDLQKVGFLGHSYGAGAVPAMARRALEKGWGKQGAFMFPMAPWYVYDMTDAQMSSFPAYMKMIVQVYEEDTINDHRMAIDIFNSTTSIPMTEKAYYNVVPGTVGPADHTVPSDREVNDLDRLAIRKPLDALIDWAFNIGDPCGGKSYALDVQGEHFQHTVTDTPSPVAAESTYLQAWSSAVNPRR
;
A
#
# COMPACT_ATOMS: atom_id res chain seq x y z
N MET A 1 -4.76 79.27 -29.97
CA MET A 1 -3.56 79.16 -29.11
C MET A 1 -4.00 79.13 -27.66
N LYS A 2 -3.69 78.01 -26.97
CA LYS A 2 -3.49 77.82 -25.51
C LYS A 2 -4.59 78.33 -24.55
N HIS A 3 -5.42 77.43 -24.02
CA HIS A 3 -5.26 76.61 -22.79
C HIS A 3 -5.76 77.32 -21.52
N PHE A 4 -6.80 76.76 -20.88
CA PHE A 4 -6.85 76.42 -19.44
C PHE A 4 -8.23 75.81 -19.12
N ALA A 5 -8.28 74.50 -18.88
CA ALA A 5 -9.41 73.84 -18.23
C ALA A 5 -8.82 72.79 -17.28
N ALA A 6 -9.11 72.95 -15.98
CA ALA A 6 -8.58 72.14 -14.91
C ALA A 6 -9.18 70.73 -14.93
N VAL A 7 -8.32 69.74 -14.75
CA VAL A 7 -8.63 68.32 -14.64
C VAL A 7 -9.02 68.01 -13.19
N PHE A 8 -10.22 67.48 -12.97
CA PHE A 8 -10.58 66.78 -11.74
C PHE A 8 -10.15 65.31 -11.89
N ALA A 9 -9.16 64.90 -11.09
CA ALA A 9 -8.75 63.51 -10.96
C ALA A 9 -9.72 62.78 -10.01
N GLY A 10 -10.59 61.94 -10.56
CA GLY A 10 -11.35 60.95 -9.79
C GLY A 10 -10.49 59.72 -9.53
N LEU A 11 -10.19 59.43 -8.26
CA LEU A 11 -9.61 58.15 -7.85
C LEU A 11 -10.60 57.02 -8.14
N ILE A 12 -10.25 56.12 -9.06
CA ILE A 12 -10.88 54.80 -9.17
C ILE A 12 -10.15 53.88 -8.19
N ALA A 13 -10.83 53.53 -7.09
CA ALA A 13 -10.38 52.50 -6.19
C ALA A 13 -10.54 51.12 -6.88
N VAL A 14 -9.42 50.51 -7.26
CA VAL A 14 -9.37 49.11 -7.67
C VAL A 14 -9.50 48.25 -6.41
N PHE A 15 -10.65 47.60 -6.25
CA PHE A 15 -10.81 46.55 -5.24
C PHE A 15 -10.02 45.31 -5.69
N LEU A 16 -8.80 45.18 -5.14
CA LEU A 16 -8.06 43.92 -5.16
C LEU A 16 -8.79 42.95 -4.22
N VAL A 17 -9.57 42.02 -4.78
CA VAL A 17 -10.06 40.86 -4.03
C VAL A 17 -8.85 39.93 -3.83
N LEU A 18 -8.18 40.10 -2.69
CA LEU A 18 -7.26 39.09 -2.18
C LEU A 18 -8.08 37.88 -1.77
N GLY A 19 -8.26 36.94 -2.71
CA GLY A 19 -8.73 35.60 -2.40
C GLY A 19 -7.70 34.94 -1.49
N THR A 20 -7.98 34.91 -0.20
CA THR A 20 -7.23 34.10 0.75
C THR A 20 -7.44 32.64 0.36
N CYS A 21 -6.41 32.04 -0.22
CA CYS A 21 -6.31 30.59 -0.35
C CYS A 21 -6.18 30.05 1.06
N THR A 22 -7.31 29.77 1.73
CA THR A 22 -7.30 28.97 2.94
C THR A 22 -6.84 27.58 2.54
N ALA A 23 -5.57 27.28 2.85
CA ALA A 23 -5.09 25.92 2.94
C ALA A 23 -6.10 25.14 3.78
N TYR A 24 -6.68 24.10 3.21
CA TYR A 24 -7.47 23.12 3.93
C TYR A 24 -6.49 22.41 4.86
N ALA A 25 -6.27 22.97 6.06
CA ALA A 25 -5.66 22.24 7.14
C ALA A 25 -6.52 20.99 7.31
N ALA A 26 -5.91 19.81 7.17
CA ALA A 26 -6.56 18.55 7.47
C ALA A 26 -6.99 18.60 8.94
N GLY A 27 -8.23 19.03 9.16
CA GLY A 27 -8.84 19.04 10.47
C GLY A 27 -8.99 17.60 10.89
N SER A 28 -8.23 17.20 11.91
CA SER A 28 -8.56 16.02 12.70
C SER A 28 -10.00 16.20 13.15
N SER A 29 -10.89 15.32 12.69
CA SER A 29 -12.26 15.29 13.16
C SER A 29 -12.22 15.18 14.69
N PRO A 30 -12.86 16.10 15.45
CA PRO A 30 -12.84 16.08 16.91
C PRO A 30 -13.50 14.82 17.50
N ASN A 31 -14.13 13.98 16.66
CA ASN A 31 -14.78 12.74 17.04
C ASN A 31 -14.04 11.47 16.55
N ALA A 32 -12.83 11.57 16.00
CA ALA A 32 -12.05 10.38 15.69
C ALA A 32 -11.62 9.69 17.00
N PRO A 33 -11.83 8.37 17.15
CA PRO A 33 -11.41 7.66 18.36
C PRO A 33 -9.91 7.83 18.56
N LYS A 34 -9.49 8.22 19.77
CA LYS A 34 -8.08 8.35 20.13
C LYS A 34 -7.49 6.96 20.30
N CYS A 35 -6.97 6.40 19.22
CA CYS A 35 -6.27 5.11 19.29
C CYS A 35 -4.84 5.33 19.81
N PHE A 36 -4.58 4.85 21.03
CA PHE A 36 -3.27 4.95 21.67
C PHE A 36 -2.31 3.91 21.08
N ARG A 37 -1.02 4.25 21.06
CA ARG A 37 0.06 3.39 20.56
C ARG A 37 0.48 2.32 21.57
N PHE A 38 0.05 2.44 22.83
CA PHE A 38 0.42 1.55 23.92
C PHE A 38 -0.82 1.18 24.74
N ALA A 39 -0.82 -0.05 25.24
CA ALA A 39 -1.88 -0.67 26.01
C ALA A 39 -1.96 -0.07 27.43
N ASP A 40 -2.44 1.18 27.57
CA ASP A 40 -2.80 1.69 28.90
C ASP A 40 -4.15 1.12 29.38
N GLU A 41 -4.92 0.50 28.48
CA GLU A 41 -6.10 -0.32 28.82
C GLU A 41 -6.16 -1.56 27.90
N PRO A 42 -6.48 -2.76 28.43
CA PRO A 42 -6.73 -3.94 27.60
C PRO A 42 -7.97 -3.70 26.73
N VAL A 43 -7.76 -3.47 25.44
CA VAL A 43 -8.85 -3.43 24.47
C VAL A 43 -9.27 -4.87 24.22
N THR A 44 -10.56 -5.17 24.40
CA THR A 44 -11.09 -6.48 24.03
C THR A 44 -11.11 -6.56 22.51
N ILE A 45 -10.09 -7.19 21.92
CA ILE A 45 -10.02 -7.41 20.47
C ILE A 45 -11.15 -8.37 20.10
N SER A 46 -12.23 -7.85 19.50
CA SER A 46 -13.37 -8.68 19.07
C SER A 46 -13.18 -9.31 17.70
N ALA A 47 -12.10 -8.96 16.98
CA ALA A 47 -11.87 -9.37 15.61
C ALA A 47 -10.86 -10.52 15.52
N ASP A 48 -11.28 -11.64 14.95
CA ASP A 48 -10.39 -12.77 14.59
C ASP A 48 -9.70 -12.46 13.25
N TYR A 49 -8.69 -11.59 13.30
CA TYR A 49 -7.89 -11.23 12.12
C TYR A 49 -7.13 -12.46 11.59
N GLY A 50 -6.93 -12.53 10.28
CA GLY A 50 -6.19 -13.61 9.62
C GLY A 50 -7.06 -14.79 9.17
N GLU A 51 -8.29 -14.88 9.66
CA GLU A 51 -9.28 -15.87 9.22
C GLU A 51 -10.05 -15.40 7.97
N ASP A 52 -10.39 -16.35 7.11
CA ASP A 52 -11.18 -16.09 5.90
C ASP A 52 -12.59 -15.58 6.26
N GLY A 53 -13.11 -14.68 5.42
CA GLY A 53 -14.48 -14.20 5.54
C GLY A 53 -15.48 -15.09 4.80
N SER A 54 -16.71 -14.60 4.66
CA SER A 54 -17.83 -15.37 4.12
C SER A 54 -18.08 -15.19 2.62
N TYR A 55 -17.37 -14.28 1.95
CA TYR A 55 -17.63 -14.00 0.53
C TYR A 55 -16.96 -15.03 -0.39
N THR A 56 -17.67 -15.45 -1.43
CA THR A 56 -17.12 -16.31 -2.48
C THR A 56 -16.27 -15.49 -3.45
N THR A 57 -15.09 -16.00 -3.79
CA THR A 57 -14.22 -15.37 -4.79
C THR A 57 -14.66 -15.74 -6.21
N VAL A 58 -15.04 -14.75 -7.02
CA VAL A 58 -15.19 -14.88 -8.47
C VAL A 58 -14.27 -13.87 -9.17
N TYR A 59 -13.94 -14.07 -10.44
CA TYR A 59 -13.05 -13.14 -11.14
C TYR A 59 -13.44 -12.93 -12.60
N GLU A 60 -13.06 -11.78 -13.13
CA GLU A 60 -13.12 -11.45 -14.55
C GLU A 60 -11.73 -11.07 -15.06
N GLN A 61 -11.49 -11.28 -16.35
CA GLN A 61 -10.22 -11.02 -17.01
C GLN A 61 -10.40 -10.14 -18.24
N PHE A 62 -9.40 -9.29 -18.50
CA PHE A 62 -9.34 -8.50 -19.73
C PHE A 62 -7.89 -8.19 -20.10
N GLU A 63 -7.64 -7.95 -21.39
CA GLU A 63 -6.29 -7.69 -21.90
C GLU A 63 -5.77 -6.31 -21.49
N ASN A 64 -4.47 -6.22 -21.24
CA ASN A 64 -3.75 -4.97 -21.07
C ASN A 64 -3.04 -4.63 -22.40
N PRO A 65 -3.39 -3.53 -23.09
CA PRO A 65 -2.80 -3.20 -24.38
C PRO A 65 -1.29 -2.90 -24.30
N LEU A 66 -0.77 -2.53 -23.12
CA LEU A 66 0.68 -2.34 -22.93
C LEU A 66 1.45 -3.67 -22.86
N TRP A 67 0.76 -4.80 -22.72
CA TRP A 67 1.32 -6.13 -22.84
C TRP A 67 0.46 -7.02 -23.75
N SER A 68 0.43 -6.66 -25.03
CA SER A 68 -0.30 -7.41 -26.07
C SER A 68 0.16 -8.87 -26.12
N GLY A 69 -0.81 -9.81 -26.11
CA GLY A 69 -0.55 -11.25 -26.03
C GLY A 69 -0.02 -11.74 -24.67
N GLY A 70 0.03 -10.85 -23.68
CA GLY A 70 0.46 -11.13 -22.32
C GLY A 70 -0.61 -11.80 -21.44
N LYS A 71 -0.32 -11.92 -20.14
CA LYS A 71 -1.34 -12.36 -19.19
C LYS A 71 -2.37 -11.25 -18.97
N PRO A 72 -3.66 -11.59 -18.85
CA PRO A 72 -4.71 -10.60 -18.67
C PRO A 72 -4.64 -9.97 -17.27
N VAL A 73 -5.13 -8.73 -17.16
CA VAL A 73 -5.50 -8.16 -15.87
C VAL A 73 -6.64 -9.01 -15.31
N THR A 74 -6.53 -9.37 -14.04
CA THR A 74 -7.55 -10.16 -13.34
C THR A 74 -8.14 -9.32 -12.21
N VAL A 75 -9.47 -9.21 -12.18
CA VAL A 75 -10.21 -8.51 -11.12
C VAL A 75 -11.05 -9.53 -10.38
N PHE A 76 -10.85 -9.61 -9.06
CA PHE A 76 -11.54 -10.53 -8.19
C PHE A 76 -12.63 -9.81 -7.40
N PHE A 77 -13.80 -10.40 -7.34
CA PHE A 77 -14.99 -9.84 -6.74
C PHE A 77 -15.49 -10.74 -5.60
N PRO A 78 -15.94 -10.15 -4.48
CA PRO A 78 -16.76 -10.83 -3.50
C PRO A 78 -18.17 -11.03 -4.09
N GLN A 79 -18.50 -12.27 -4.46
CA GLN A 79 -19.68 -12.59 -5.27
C GLN A 79 -20.99 -12.07 -4.68
N GLU A 80 -21.17 -12.20 -3.37
CA GLU A 80 -22.39 -11.87 -2.66
C GLU A 80 -22.52 -10.37 -2.35
N ARG A 81 -21.47 -9.58 -2.62
CA ARG A 81 -21.48 -8.14 -2.34
C ARG A 81 -22.07 -7.35 -3.50
N THR A 82 -23.16 -6.62 -3.22
CA THR A 82 -23.84 -5.76 -4.19
C THR A 82 -23.34 -4.33 -4.20
N ASP A 83 -22.91 -3.81 -3.05
CA ASP A 83 -22.41 -2.43 -2.93
C ASP A 83 -20.94 -2.32 -3.36
N PRO A 84 -20.47 -1.12 -3.78
CA PRO A 84 -19.06 -0.90 -4.07
C PRO A 84 -18.15 -1.35 -2.92
N ALA A 85 -17.03 -1.99 -3.26
CA ALA A 85 -16.07 -2.52 -2.28
C ALA A 85 -14.75 -1.75 -2.30
N PRO A 86 -14.08 -1.58 -1.14
CA PRO A 86 -12.70 -1.09 -1.11
C PRO A 86 -11.79 -1.94 -2.01
N VAL A 87 -10.79 -1.31 -2.62
CA VAL A 87 -9.99 -1.91 -3.68
C VAL A 87 -8.54 -2.15 -3.25
N MET A 88 -8.08 -3.39 -3.40
CA MET A 88 -6.70 -3.82 -3.19
C MET A 88 -6.00 -3.94 -4.53
N PHE A 89 -4.98 -3.10 -4.76
CA PHE A 89 -4.12 -3.19 -5.94
C PHE A 89 -2.91 -4.05 -5.59
N PHE A 90 -2.76 -5.18 -6.29
CA PHE A 90 -1.70 -6.15 -6.01
C PHE A 90 -0.63 -6.17 -7.10
N SER A 91 0.60 -5.86 -6.69
CA SER A 91 1.80 -5.81 -7.54
C SER A 91 2.67 -7.05 -7.29
N HIS A 92 2.71 -7.97 -8.25
CA HIS A 92 3.43 -9.24 -8.09
C HIS A 92 4.96 -9.10 -8.14
N GLY A 93 5.67 -10.08 -7.57
CA GLY A 93 7.13 -10.23 -7.72
C GLY A 93 7.56 -10.65 -9.12
N LEU A 94 8.85 -10.51 -9.44
CA LEU A 94 9.39 -10.83 -10.77
C LEU A 94 9.08 -12.28 -11.18
N GLY A 95 8.60 -12.49 -12.41
CA GLY A 95 8.13 -13.79 -12.89
C GLY A 95 6.76 -14.24 -12.36
N GLY A 96 6.18 -13.54 -11.38
CA GLY A 96 4.91 -13.85 -10.73
C GLY A 96 3.65 -13.43 -11.50
N TYR A 97 3.69 -13.31 -12.83
CA TYR A 97 2.60 -12.80 -13.66
C TYR A 97 1.32 -13.67 -13.69
N ASN A 98 1.35 -14.85 -13.06
CA ASN A 98 0.19 -15.69 -12.85
C ASN A 98 -0.31 -15.51 -11.42
N TRP A 99 -1.50 -14.94 -11.26
CA TRP A 99 -2.10 -14.65 -9.96
C TRP A 99 -2.23 -15.89 -9.06
N THR A 100 -2.26 -17.10 -9.65
CA THR A 100 -2.34 -18.34 -8.86
C THR A 100 -1.18 -18.51 -7.89
N GLY A 101 -0.02 -17.89 -8.17
CA GLY A 101 1.11 -17.87 -7.23
C GLY A 101 0.84 -17.08 -5.93
N TYR A 102 -0.24 -16.30 -5.88
CA TYR A 102 -0.70 -15.53 -4.73
C TYR A 102 -2.15 -15.86 -4.36
N ARG A 103 -2.69 -16.98 -4.86
CA ARG A 103 -4.11 -17.31 -4.76
C ARG A 103 -4.60 -17.26 -3.32
N THR A 104 -3.94 -17.92 -2.37
CA THR A 104 -4.35 -17.93 -0.95
C THR A 104 -4.52 -16.54 -0.36
N LEU A 105 -3.65 -15.59 -0.68
CA LEU A 105 -3.74 -14.21 -0.19
C LEU A 105 -4.85 -13.44 -0.91
N ILE A 106 -4.96 -13.58 -2.23
CA ILE A 106 -6.00 -12.93 -3.02
C ILE A 106 -7.39 -13.41 -2.60
N THR A 107 -7.60 -14.72 -2.46
CA THR A 107 -8.90 -15.29 -2.05
C THR A 107 -9.25 -14.91 -0.63
N HIS A 108 -8.26 -14.75 0.26
CA HIS A 108 -8.48 -14.25 1.61
C HIS A 108 -9.03 -12.81 1.58
N LEU A 109 -8.35 -11.89 0.89
CA LEU A 109 -8.83 -10.50 0.76
C LEU A 109 -10.24 -10.43 0.17
N VAL A 110 -10.52 -11.25 -0.84
CA VAL A 110 -11.85 -11.28 -1.46
C VAL A 110 -12.89 -11.87 -0.51
N SER A 111 -12.55 -12.92 0.24
CA SER A 111 -13.47 -13.52 1.22
C SER A 111 -13.86 -12.56 2.34
N LYS A 112 -13.01 -11.57 2.63
CA LYS A 112 -13.28 -10.44 3.55
C LYS A 112 -14.11 -9.31 2.95
N GLY A 113 -14.47 -9.43 1.67
CA GLY A 113 -15.36 -8.48 1.00
C GLY A 113 -14.64 -7.34 0.27
N PHE A 114 -13.34 -7.49 -0.01
CA PHE A 114 -12.57 -6.54 -0.81
C PHE A 114 -12.53 -6.93 -2.29
N LEU A 115 -12.45 -5.92 -3.15
CA LEU A 115 -12.11 -6.11 -4.56
C LEU A 115 -10.60 -6.17 -4.70
N VAL A 116 -10.07 -7.14 -5.44
CA VAL A 116 -8.62 -7.25 -5.70
C VAL A 116 -8.36 -7.07 -7.20
N VAL A 117 -7.45 -6.18 -7.56
CA VAL A 117 -6.97 -6.02 -8.93
C VAL A 117 -5.54 -6.52 -9.02
N PHE A 118 -5.34 -7.55 -9.82
CA PHE A 118 -4.04 -8.10 -10.16
C PHE A 118 -3.68 -7.69 -11.59
N SER A 119 -2.72 -6.77 -11.72
CA SER A 119 -2.25 -6.29 -13.03
C SER A 119 -0.85 -6.82 -13.32
N PRO A 120 -0.73 -7.82 -14.21
CA PRO A 120 0.56 -8.43 -14.45
C PRO A 120 1.40 -7.66 -15.46
N TYR A 121 2.72 -7.81 -15.34
CA TYR A 121 3.72 -7.22 -16.24
C TYR A 121 4.71 -8.30 -16.74
N PRO A 122 5.37 -8.07 -17.89
CA PRO A 122 6.30 -9.03 -18.48
C PRO A 122 7.60 -9.16 -17.68
N ASN A 123 8.14 -10.39 -17.61
CA ASN A 123 9.39 -10.66 -16.90
C ASN A 123 10.65 -10.09 -17.60
N SER A 124 10.59 -9.96 -18.93
CA SER A 124 11.77 -9.77 -19.79
C SER A 124 11.58 -8.69 -20.86
N TYR A 125 10.58 -7.82 -20.69
CA TYR A 125 10.29 -6.76 -21.65
C TYR A 125 10.39 -5.40 -20.97
N GLY A 126 11.20 -4.50 -21.54
CA GLY A 126 11.33 -3.13 -21.08
C GLY A 126 12.22 -2.92 -19.85
N THR A 127 12.25 -1.68 -19.41
CA THR A 127 12.90 -1.18 -18.19
C THR A 127 11.97 -1.34 -16.99
N PRO A 128 12.46 -1.14 -15.75
CA PRO A 128 11.58 -1.12 -14.60
C PRO A 128 10.43 -0.11 -14.69
N LEU A 129 10.63 1.01 -15.40
CA LEU A 129 9.58 2.00 -15.64
C LEU A 129 8.48 1.47 -16.56
N ASP A 130 8.84 0.74 -17.63
CA ASP A 130 7.86 0.14 -18.54
C ASP A 130 6.97 -0.89 -17.83
N ASN A 131 7.54 -1.64 -16.89
CA ASN A 131 6.79 -2.57 -16.05
C ASN A 131 5.83 -1.83 -15.09
N TYR A 132 6.27 -0.72 -14.50
CA TYR A 132 5.43 0.12 -13.64
C TYR A 132 4.27 0.72 -14.44
N ASP A 133 4.52 1.17 -15.67
CA ASP A 133 3.50 1.70 -16.56
C ASP A 133 2.51 0.64 -17.01
N THR A 134 2.98 -0.57 -17.32
CA THR A 134 2.12 -1.71 -17.65
C THR A 134 1.19 -2.06 -16.49
N MET A 135 1.75 -2.21 -15.29
CA MET A 135 1.01 -2.51 -14.06
C MET A 135 -0.02 -1.42 -13.74
N TRP A 136 0.40 -0.16 -13.79
CA TRP A 136 -0.48 0.98 -13.55
C TRP A 136 -1.62 1.06 -14.55
N ASN A 137 -1.34 0.86 -15.84
CA ASN A 137 -2.37 0.89 -16.88
C ASN A 137 -3.45 -0.17 -16.63
N GLY A 138 -3.08 -1.38 -16.20
CA GLY A 138 -4.08 -2.39 -15.87
C GLY A 138 -4.91 -2.04 -14.64
N PHE A 139 -4.33 -1.39 -13.62
CA PHE A 139 -5.09 -0.82 -12.52
C PHE A 139 -6.09 0.25 -12.98
N GLU A 140 -5.65 1.22 -13.78
CA GLU A 140 -6.55 2.25 -14.33
C GLU A 140 -7.68 1.65 -15.16
N MET A 141 -7.37 0.73 -16.07
CA MET A 141 -8.38 0.06 -16.88
C MET A 141 -9.40 -0.70 -16.04
N ALA A 142 -8.95 -1.37 -14.97
CA ALA A 142 -9.87 -2.06 -14.04
C ALA A 142 -10.80 -1.06 -13.35
N THR A 143 -10.27 0.06 -12.86
CA THR A 143 -11.09 1.09 -12.20
C THR A 143 -12.10 1.74 -13.14
N GLN A 144 -11.76 1.92 -14.41
CA GLN A 144 -12.67 2.45 -15.42
C GLN A 144 -13.76 1.43 -15.78
N LYS A 145 -13.36 0.17 -16.00
CA LYS A 145 -14.27 -0.90 -16.41
C LYS A 145 -15.27 -1.29 -15.32
N TYR A 146 -14.84 -1.27 -14.06
CA TYR A 146 -15.66 -1.72 -12.91
C TYR A 146 -15.95 -0.59 -11.91
N ALA A 147 -16.02 0.66 -12.39
CA ALA A 147 -16.20 1.84 -11.55
C ALA A 147 -17.42 1.74 -10.60
N SER A 148 -18.53 1.14 -11.06
CA SER A 148 -19.75 0.96 -10.25
C SER A 148 -19.62 -0.08 -9.13
N ARG A 149 -18.55 -0.89 -9.14
CA ARG A 149 -18.27 -1.91 -8.12
C ARG A 149 -17.13 -1.52 -7.17
N MET A 150 -16.36 -0.48 -7.49
CA MET A 150 -15.16 -0.11 -6.77
C MET A 150 -15.36 1.15 -5.92
N ASP A 151 -15.18 1.03 -4.60
CA ASP A 151 -15.04 2.18 -3.70
C ASP A 151 -13.59 2.68 -3.74
N LEU A 152 -13.30 3.59 -4.68
CA LEU A 152 -11.98 4.19 -4.82
C LEU A 152 -11.67 5.22 -3.73
N GLN A 153 -12.57 5.48 -2.77
CA GLN A 153 -12.24 6.30 -1.61
C GLN A 153 -11.44 5.52 -0.56
N LYS A 154 -11.46 4.18 -0.62
CA LYS A 154 -10.73 3.27 0.28
C LYS A 154 -9.90 2.28 -0.53
N VAL A 155 -8.58 2.45 -0.54
CA VAL A 155 -7.68 1.66 -1.40
C VAL A 155 -6.46 1.14 -0.64
N GLY A 156 -6.02 -0.07 -0.97
CA GLY A 156 -4.80 -0.68 -0.46
C GLY A 156 -3.82 -0.96 -1.58
N PHE A 157 -2.52 -0.77 -1.32
CA PHE A 157 -1.45 -1.09 -2.26
C PHE A 157 -0.56 -2.16 -1.65
N LEU A 158 -0.62 -3.37 -2.23
CA LEU A 158 0.12 -4.53 -1.76
C LEU A 158 1.11 -4.94 -2.84
N GLY A 159 2.25 -5.46 -2.45
CA GLY A 159 3.14 -6.07 -3.41
C GLY A 159 4.14 -7.01 -2.77
N HIS A 160 4.78 -7.81 -3.61
CA HIS A 160 5.82 -8.73 -3.22
C HIS A 160 7.08 -8.52 -4.07
N SER A 161 8.28 -8.58 -3.48
CA SER A 161 9.55 -8.53 -4.21
C SER A 161 9.65 -7.30 -5.12
N TYR A 162 9.86 -7.49 -6.42
CA TYR A 162 9.79 -6.46 -7.45
C TYR A 162 8.54 -5.57 -7.31
N GLY A 163 7.36 -6.18 -7.18
CA GLY A 163 6.10 -5.46 -7.06
C GLY A 163 5.95 -4.72 -5.74
N ALA A 164 6.58 -5.19 -4.66
CA ALA A 164 6.66 -4.44 -3.40
C ALA A 164 7.51 -3.16 -3.55
N GLY A 165 8.57 -3.19 -4.36
CA GLY A 165 9.32 -1.98 -4.74
C GLY A 165 8.47 -0.98 -5.54
N ALA A 166 7.47 -1.46 -6.28
CA ALA A 166 6.55 -0.61 -7.05
C ALA A 166 5.45 0.05 -6.20
N VAL A 167 5.17 -0.45 -5.00
CA VAL A 167 4.05 0.00 -4.15
C VAL A 167 4.06 1.52 -3.93
N PRO A 168 5.17 2.20 -3.58
CA PRO A 168 5.16 3.65 -3.40
C PRO A 168 4.77 4.41 -4.67
N ALA A 169 5.24 3.97 -5.85
CA ALA A 169 4.88 4.59 -7.12
C ALA A 169 3.41 4.37 -7.47
N MET A 170 2.87 3.15 -7.26
CA MET A 170 1.45 2.85 -7.48
C MET A 170 0.55 3.67 -6.54
N ALA A 171 0.93 3.79 -5.27
CA ALA A 171 0.21 4.59 -4.30
C ALA A 171 0.21 6.07 -4.68
N ARG A 172 1.36 6.64 -5.07
CA ARG A 172 1.45 8.03 -5.54
C ARG A 172 0.53 8.29 -6.72
N ARG A 173 0.60 7.46 -7.76
CA ARG A 173 -0.23 7.61 -8.99
C ARG A 173 -1.72 7.56 -8.65
N ALA A 174 -2.15 6.68 -7.73
CA ALA A 174 -3.53 6.62 -7.27
C ALA A 174 -3.98 7.87 -6.49
N LEU A 175 -3.13 8.38 -5.60
CA LEU A 175 -3.43 9.60 -4.84
C LEU A 175 -3.52 10.83 -5.75
N GLU A 176 -2.68 10.92 -6.80
CA GLU A 176 -2.74 11.96 -7.84
C GLU A 176 -4.08 11.91 -8.61
N LYS A 177 -4.68 10.71 -8.76
CA LYS A 177 -6.05 10.53 -9.29
C LYS A 177 -7.16 10.80 -8.28
N GLY A 178 -6.81 11.08 -7.02
CA GLY A 178 -7.76 11.32 -5.94
C GLY A 178 -8.38 10.06 -5.35
N TRP A 179 -7.77 8.89 -5.55
CA TRP A 179 -8.17 7.65 -4.87
C TRP A 179 -7.67 7.65 -3.42
N GLY A 180 -8.33 6.91 -2.53
CA GLY A 180 -7.88 6.72 -1.15
C GLY A 180 -8.18 7.86 -0.17
N LYS A 181 -8.96 8.87 -0.57
CA LYS A 181 -9.25 10.06 0.27
C LYS A 181 -9.92 9.77 1.62
N GLN A 182 -10.57 8.62 1.77
CA GLN A 182 -11.20 8.19 3.03
C GLN A 182 -10.43 7.08 3.74
N GLY A 183 -9.35 6.59 3.15
CA GLY A 183 -8.52 5.54 3.71
C GLY A 183 -7.57 4.99 2.66
N ALA A 184 -6.28 4.94 2.98
CA ALA A 184 -5.28 4.34 2.12
C ALA A 184 -4.17 3.69 2.94
N PHE A 185 -3.63 2.58 2.44
CA PHE A 185 -2.48 1.92 3.06
C PHE A 185 -1.51 1.31 2.06
N MET A 186 -0.26 1.11 2.51
CA MET A 186 0.78 0.38 1.78
C MET A 186 1.21 -0.86 2.57
N PHE A 187 1.34 -1.99 1.88
CA PHE A 187 1.82 -3.26 2.43
C PHE A 187 2.89 -3.92 1.52
N PRO A 188 4.10 -3.33 1.41
CA PRO A 188 5.21 -3.93 0.68
C PRO A 188 5.82 -5.10 1.46
N MET A 189 5.86 -6.28 0.83
CA MET A 189 6.47 -7.51 1.36
C MET A 189 7.76 -7.85 0.61
N ALA A 190 8.87 -8.01 1.33
CA ALA A 190 10.21 -8.29 0.78
C ALA A 190 10.61 -7.35 -0.39
N PRO A 191 10.47 -6.02 -0.26
CA PRO A 191 10.61 -5.10 -1.39
C PRO A 191 11.97 -5.17 -2.08
N TRP A 192 11.93 -5.15 -3.41
CA TRP A 192 13.07 -4.87 -4.27
C TRP A 192 13.25 -3.35 -4.46
N TYR A 193 14.10 -2.93 -5.40
CA TYR A 193 14.35 -1.52 -5.70
C TYR A 193 13.07 -0.75 -6.06
N VAL A 194 12.97 0.46 -5.51
CA VAL A 194 11.89 1.41 -5.82
C VAL A 194 12.33 2.29 -6.98
N TYR A 195 11.62 2.22 -8.10
CA TYR A 195 11.78 3.12 -9.23
C TYR A 195 10.70 4.21 -9.23
N ASP A 196 10.83 5.21 -10.11
CA ASP A 196 9.83 6.27 -10.33
C ASP A 196 9.44 7.09 -9.08
N MET A 197 10.36 7.20 -8.10
CA MET A 197 10.16 7.92 -6.84
C MET A 197 11.43 8.68 -6.42
N THR A 198 11.33 10.00 -6.39
CA THR A 198 12.32 10.88 -5.75
C THR A 198 12.12 10.93 -4.24
N ASP A 199 13.11 11.39 -3.48
CA ASP A 199 12.98 11.56 -2.02
C ASP A 199 11.86 12.53 -1.64
N ALA A 200 11.69 13.60 -2.42
CA ALA A 200 10.60 14.54 -2.24
C ALA A 200 9.23 13.85 -2.38
N GLN A 201 9.08 12.95 -3.36
CA GLN A 201 7.86 12.16 -3.56
C GLN A 201 7.66 11.10 -2.46
N MET A 202 8.73 10.45 -1.98
CA MET A 202 8.65 9.53 -0.85
C MET A 202 8.17 10.26 0.41
N SER A 203 8.62 11.49 0.62
CA SER A 203 8.27 12.31 1.79
C SER A 203 6.91 13.05 1.67
N SER A 204 6.12 12.82 0.63
CA SER A 204 4.90 13.60 0.37
C SER A 204 3.59 12.81 0.46
N PHE A 205 3.63 11.56 0.92
CA PHE A 205 2.41 10.79 1.17
C PHE A 205 1.52 11.47 2.23
N PRO A 206 0.18 11.39 2.13
CA PRO A 206 -0.71 11.93 3.15
C PRO A 206 -0.47 11.30 4.52
N ALA A 207 -0.43 12.13 5.57
CA ALA A 207 -0.18 11.69 6.94
C ALA A 207 -1.25 10.73 7.51
N TYR A 208 -2.43 10.64 6.87
CA TYR A 208 -3.46 9.68 7.26
C TYR A 208 -3.19 8.25 6.79
N MET A 209 -2.30 8.07 5.78
CA MET A 209 -2.00 6.74 5.24
C MET A 209 -1.42 5.84 6.31
N LYS A 210 -1.74 4.55 6.22
CA LYS A 210 -1.16 3.52 7.08
C LYS A 210 -0.13 2.72 6.31
N MET A 211 0.88 2.20 6.99
CA MET A 211 1.88 1.36 6.31
C MET A 211 2.44 0.28 7.22
N ILE A 212 2.54 -0.94 6.70
CA ILE A 212 3.45 -1.93 7.25
C ILE A 212 4.44 -2.30 6.15
N VAL A 213 5.73 -2.17 6.42
CA VAL A 213 6.78 -2.70 5.55
C VAL A 213 7.25 -4.01 6.14
N GLN A 214 7.20 -5.09 5.38
CA GLN A 214 7.50 -6.43 5.86
C GLN A 214 8.72 -7.03 5.15
N VAL A 215 9.63 -7.60 5.93
CA VAL A 215 10.76 -8.42 5.47
C VAL A 215 10.73 -9.78 6.17
N TYR A 216 11.51 -10.72 5.65
CA TYR A 216 11.66 -12.04 6.24
C TYR A 216 13.13 -12.31 6.55
N GLU A 217 13.39 -12.88 7.72
CA GLU A 217 14.75 -13.01 8.26
C GLU A 217 15.64 -13.94 7.43
N GLU A 218 15.07 -14.97 6.80
CA GLU A 218 15.78 -15.91 5.92
C GLU A 218 15.74 -15.49 4.44
N ASP A 219 15.26 -14.28 4.13
CA ASP A 219 15.35 -13.74 2.77
C ASP A 219 16.83 -13.51 2.39
N THR A 220 17.30 -14.21 1.36
CA THR A 220 18.64 -14.02 0.78
C THR A 220 18.60 -13.44 -0.63
N ILE A 221 17.45 -12.95 -1.08
CA ILE A 221 17.26 -12.37 -2.40
C ILE A 221 17.32 -10.85 -2.32
N ASN A 222 16.50 -10.21 -1.49
CA ASN A 222 16.43 -8.74 -1.43
C ASN A 222 17.01 -8.21 -0.12
N ASP A 223 18.05 -7.36 -0.20
CA ASP A 223 18.61 -6.67 0.96
C ASP A 223 17.54 -5.85 1.70
N HIS A 224 17.42 -6.10 3.00
CA HIS A 224 16.47 -5.44 3.89
C HIS A 224 16.62 -3.92 3.94
N ARG A 225 17.78 -3.36 3.55
CA ARG A 225 17.97 -1.91 3.38
C ARG A 225 16.98 -1.29 2.40
N MET A 226 16.50 -2.03 1.40
CA MET A 226 15.45 -1.56 0.49
C MET A 226 14.14 -1.28 1.23
N ALA A 227 13.74 -2.21 2.10
CA ALA A 227 12.58 -2.03 2.98
C ALA A 227 12.79 -0.88 3.97
N ILE A 228 13.99 -0.78 4.54
CA ILE A 228 14.36 0.28 5.50
C ILE A 228 14.28 1.66 4.84
N ASP A 229 14.72 1.81 3.59
CA ASP A 229 14.58 3.05 2.85
C ASP A 229 13.10 3.41 2.61
N ILE A 230 12.25 2.48 2.18
CA ILE A 230 10.80 2.74 2.06
C ILE A 230 10.23 3.23 3.39
N PHE A 231 10.58 2.56 4.49
CA PHE A 231 10.12 2.91 5.82
C PHE A 231 10.61 4.30 6.27
N ASN A 232 11.89 4.61 6.09
CA ASN A 232 12.49 5.86 6.56
C ASN A 232 12.19 7.06 5.66
N SER A 233 12.12 6.86 4.35
CA SER A 233 11.93 7.94 3.36
C SER A 233 10.48 8.42 3.26
N THR A 234 9.52 7.65 3.78
CA THR A 234 8.10 8.03 3.92
C THR A 234 7.85 8.88 5.17
N THR A 235 8.57 9.99 5.30
CA THR A 235 8.62 10.80 6.54
C THR A 235 7.32 11.53 6.88
N SER A 236 6.44 11.74 5.90
CA SER A 236 5.12 12.37 6.12
C SER A 236 4.09 11.43 6.75
N ILE A 237 4.28 10.12 6.66
CA ILE A 237 3.50 9.13 7.40
C ILE A 237 4.12 9.06 8.81
N PRO A 238 3.40 9.52 9.87
CA PRO A 238 3.95 9.52 11.22
C PRO A 238 4.36 8.12 11.66
N MET A 239 5.37 8.01 12.52
CA MET A 239 5.79 6.72 13.10
C MET A 239 4.65 6.00 13.84
N THR A 240 3.69 6.75 14.38
CA THR A 240 2.47 6.17 14.99
C THR A 240 1.50 5.58 13.97
N GLU A 241 1.74 5.79 12.68
CA GLU A 241 0.91 5.37 11.55
C GLU A 241 1.62 4.36 10.62
N LYS A 242 2.79 3.85 11.02
CA LYS A 242 3.50 2.81 10.29
C LYS A 242 4.30 1.87 11.19
N ALA A 243 4.59 0.68 10.69
CA ALA A 243 5.46 -0.29 11.36
C ALA A 243 6.39 -1.00 10.37
N TYR A 244 7.56 -1.42 10.87
CA TYR A 244 8.48 -2.29 10.16
C TYR A 244 8.46 -3.68 10.79
N TYR A 245 8.11 -4.69 10.01
CA TYR A 245 7.99 -6.09 10.44
C TYR A 245 9.17 -6.88 9.88
N ASN A 246 9.93 -7.54 10.76
CA ASN A 246 10.83 -8.63 10.37
C ASN A 246 10.24 -9.95 10.85
N VAL A 247 9.77 -10.78 9.91
CA VAL A 247 9.23 -12.11 10.19
C VAL A 247 10.39 -13.07 10.42
N VAL A 248 10.41 -13.70 11.59
CA VAL A 248 11.44 -14.65 12.00
C VAL A 248 10.93 -16.06 11.69
N PRO A 249 11.80 -17.00 11.25
CA PRO A 249 11.39 -18.39 11.06
C PRO A 249 10.74 -18.98 12.31
N GLY A 250 9.57 -19.58 12.12
CA GLY A 250 8.84 -20.28 13.16
C GLY A 250 8.90 -21.80 13.00
N THR A 251 7.90 -22.50 13.52
CA THR A 251 7.78 -23.96 13.41
C THR A 251 7.17 -24.43 12.09
N VAL A 252 6.62 -23.52 11.27
CA VAL A 252 5.91 -23.83 10.03
C VAL A 252 6.54 -23.15 8.81
N GLY A 253 7.59 -23.76 8.27
CA GLY A 253 8.25 -23.33 7.03
C GLY A 253 9.21 -22.15 7.19
N PRO A 254 9.98 -21.86 6.13
CA PRO A 254 10.97 -20.78 6.17
C PRO A 254 10.31 -19.41 6.04
N ALA A 255 10.84 -18.44 6.79
CA ALA A 255 10.53 -17.03 6.59
C ALA A 255 11.52 -16.47 5.55
N ASP A 256 11.33 -16.83 4.28
CA ASP A 256 12.22 -16.49 3.18
C ASP A 256 11.54 -15.64 2.09
N HIS A 257 12.28 -15.39 1.00
CA HIS A 257 11.81 -14.57 -0.13
C HIS A 257 10.62 -15.15 -0.90
N THR A 258 10.25 -16.41 -0.67
CA THR A 258 9.11 -17.02 -1.37
C THR A 258 7.78 -16.66 -0.74
N VAL A 259 7.79 -15.93 0.39
CA VAL A 259 6.58 -15.52 1.11
C VAL A 259 6.16 -14.09 0.69
N PRO A 260 4.89 -13.84 0.36
CA PRO A 260 3.80 -14.80 0.26
C PRO A 260 3.85 -15.64 -1.02
N SER A 261 3.40 -16.89 -0.92
CA SER A 261 3.16 -17.78 -2.05
C SER A 261 1.91 -18.63 -1.82
N ASP A 262 1.35 -19.16 -2.91
CA ASP A 262 0.25 -20.13 -2.85
C ASP A 262 0.74 -21.50 -2.36
N ARG A 263 0.13 -21.95 -1.27
CA ARG A 263 0.39 -23.23 -0.58
C ARG A 263 -0.80 -23.57 0.32
N GLU A 264 -0.75 -24.71 1.01
CA GLU A 264 -1.68 -24.98 2.10
C GLU A 264 -1.47 -23.95 3.22
N VAL A 265 -2.55 -23.25 3.60
CA VAL A 265 -2.50 -22.16 4.57
C VAL A 265 -2.06 -22.71 5.93
N ASN A 266 -1.00 -22.13 6.48
CA ASN A 266 -0.50 -22.44 7.82
C ASN A 266 -0.32 -21.16 8.65
N ASP A 267 0.25 -21.25 9.85
CA ASP A 267 0.44 -20.08 10.72
C ASP A 267 1.39 -19.02 10.14
N LEU A 268 2.33 -19.36 9.25
CA LEU A 268 3.14 -18.35 8.56
C LEU A 268 2.25 -17.49 7.65
N ASP A 269 1.33 -18.10 6.90
CA ASP A 269 0.41 -17.35 6.05
C ASP A 269 -0.63 -16.58 6.90
N ARG A 270 -1.23 -17.27 7.88
CA ARG A 270 -2.30 -16.75 8.71
C ARG A 270 -1.81 -15.64 9.64
N LEU A 271 -0.81 -15.92 10.46
CA LEU A 271 -0.36 -15.01 11.52
C LEU A 271 0.70 -14.01 11.05
N ALA A 272 1.55 -14.34 10.08
CA ALA A 272 2.59 -13.42 9.62
C ALA A 272 2.12 -12.50 8.49
N ILE A 273 1.17 -12.92 7.64
CA ILE A 273 0.74 -12.13 6.48
C ILE A 273 -0.70 -11.64 6.63
N ARG A 274 -1.65 -12.57 6.69
CA ARG A 274 -3.09 -12.24 6.66
C ARG A 274 -3.49 -11.39 7.86
N LYS A 275 -3.03 -11.76 9.04
CA LYS A 275 -3.39 -11.10 10.29
C LYS A 275 -2.92 -9.63 10.40
N PRO A 276 -1.62 -9.30 10.18
CA PRO A 276 -1.20 -7.89 10.17
C PRO A 276 -1.84 -7.11 9.02
N LEU A 277 -2.10 -7.74 7.87
CA LEU A 277 -2.79 -7.10 6.75
C LEU A 277 -4.26 -6.78 7.08
N ASP A 278 -5.00 -7.73 7.66
CA ASP A 278 -6.38 -7.52 8.13
C ASP A 278 -6.45 -6.36 9.13
N ALA A 279 -5.55 -6.35 10.12
CA ALA A 279 -5.46 -5.29 11.11
C ALA A 279 -5.11 -3.92 10.49
N LEU A 280 -4.19 -3.90 9.52
CA LEU A 280 -3.83 -2.70 8.76
C LEU A 280 -5.02 -2.16 7.96
N ILE A 281 -5.81 -3.05 7.35
CA ILE A 281 -7.01 -2.69 6.60
C ILE A 281 -8.08 -2.10 7.53
N ASP A 282 -8.34 -2.75 8.67
CA ASP A 282 -9.31 -2.29 9.67
C ASP A 282 -8.96 -0.88 10.17
N TRP A 283 -7.67 -0.68 10.46
CA TRP A 283 -7.10 0.59 10.88
C TRP A 283 -7.17 1.67 9.78
N ALA A 284 -6.84 1.34 8.54
CA ALA A 284 -6.79 2.31 7.44
C ALA A 284 -8.18 2.75 6.97
N PHE A 285 -9.16 1.84 6.99
CA PHE A 285 -10.50 2.09 6.48
C PHE A 285 -11.53 2.36 7.57
N ASN A 286 -11.10 2.30 8.83
CA ASN A 286 -11.96 2.44 10.00
C ASN A 286 -13.16 1.47 9.91
N ILE A 287 -12.85 0.22 9.58
CA ILE A 287 -13.82 -0.87 9.63
C ILE A 287 -13.86 -1.35 11.08
N GLY A 288 -15.01 -1.85 11.56
CA GLY A 288 -15.14 -2.50 12.87
C GLY A 288 -14.60 -1.71 14.07
N ASP A 289 -13.37 -2.06 14.50
CA ASP A 289 -12.64 -1.48 15.63
C ASP A 289 -11.26 -0.93 15.20
N PRO A 290 -11.18 0.34 14.75
CA PRO A 290 -9.93 0.94 14.27
C PRO A 290 -8.80 0.96 15.32
N CYS A 291 -9.14 0.96 16.61
CA CYS A 291 -8.14 1.00 17.68
C CYS A 291 -7.61 -0.39 18.01
N GLY A 292 -8.46 -1.42 17.93
CA GLY A 292 -8.04 -2.81 17.91
C GLY A 292 -7.11 -3.10 16.73
N GLY A 293 -7.52 -2.69 15.51
CA GLY A 293 -6.72 -2.82 14.30
C GLY A 293 -5.36 -2.12 14.41
N LYS A 294 -5.34 -0.86 14.89
CA LYS A 294 -4.07 -0.14 15.13
C LYS A 294 -3.18 -0.83 16.16
N SER A 295 -3.74 -1.26 17.28
CA SER A 295 -2.97 -1.90 18.36
C SER A 295 -2.35 -3.22 17.87
N TYR A 296 -3.08 -3.97 17.05
CA TYR A 296 -2.59 -5.21 16.47
C TYR A 296 -1.55 -4.98 15.35
N ALA A 297 -1.85 -4.07 14.41
CA ALA A 297 -0.98 -3.72 13.28
C ALA A 297 0.35 -3.07 13.68
N LEU A 298 0.45 -2.59 14.92
CA LEU A 298 1.66 -2.06 15.52
C LEU A 298 2.27 -3.02 16.56
N ASP A 299 1.85 -4.29 16.58
CA ASP A 299 2.37 -5.40 17.40
C ASP A 299 2.33 -5.15 18.93
N VAL A 300 1.24 -4.54 19.40
CA VAL A 300 1.06 -4.23 20.83
C VAL A 300 0.32 -5.35 21.56
N GLN A 301 -0.54 -6.12 20.88
CA GLN A 301 -1.45 -7.10 21.50
C GLN A 301 -1.80 -8.26 20.55
N GLY A 302 -2.09 -9.45 21.11
CA GLY A 302 -2.63 -10.61 20.40
C GLY A 302 -1.64 -11.76 20.17
N GLU A 303 -2.13 -12.88 19.62
CA GLU A 303 -1.28 -13.97 19.12
C GLU A 303 -0.68 -13.57 17.77
N HIS A 304 0.65 -13.64 17.67
CA HIS A 304 1.37 -13.31 16.45
C HIS A 304 2.28 -14.45 16.00
N PHE A 305 2.66 -14.44 14.72
CA PHE A 305 3.77 -15.26 14.26
C PHE A 305 5.07 -14.77 14.91
N GLN A 306 6.14 -15.57 14.86
CA GLN A 306 7.44 -15.10 15.32
C GLN A 306 7.90 -13.95 14.43
N HIS A 307 8.02 -12.75 15.02
CA HIS A 307 8.44 -11.56 14.31
C HIS A 307 8.98 -10.52 15.29
N THR A 308 9.64 -9.49 14.76
CA THR A 308 9.98 -8.28 15.51
C THR A 308 9.38 -7.07 14.82
N VAL A 309 8.74 -6.18 15.57
CA VAL A 309 8.32 -4.85 15.12
C VAL A 309 9.20 -3.76 15.71
N THR A 310 9.62 -2.82 14.87
CA THR A 310 10.51 -1.74 15.30
C THR A 310 10.27 -0.43 14.54
N ASP A 311 10.56 0.68 15.24
CA ASP A 311 10.61 2.03 14.70
C ASP A 311 11.99 2.43 14.19
N THR A 312 13.00 1.65 14.54
CA THR A 312 14.41 1.92 14.21
C THR A 312 14.99 0.69 13.54
N PRO A 313 14.51 0.32 12.35
CA PRO A 313 14.93 -0.91 11.71
C PRO A 313 16.40 -0.85 11.27
N SER A 314 17.07 -1.98 11.39
CA SER A 314 18.43 -2.21 10.93
C SER A 314 18.47 -3.50 10.12
N PRO A 315 19.34 -3.62 9.11
CA PRO A 315 19.43 -4.83 8.31
C PRO A 315 19.87 -6.01 9.18
N VAL A 316 19.23 -7.17 9.03
CA VAL A 316 19.50 -8.36 9.84
C VAL A 316 20.80 -9.07 9.44
N ALA A 317 21.28 -8.85 8.21
CA ALA A 317 22.50 -9.44 7.68
C ALA A 317 23.37 -8.44 6.91
N ALA A 318 24.62 -8.84 6.65
CA ALA A 318 25.50 -8.11 5.74
C ALA A 318 24.92 -8.12 4.32
N GLU A 319 25.13 -7.04 3.58
CA GLU A 319 24.63 -6.89 2.21
C GLU A 319 25.09 -8.03 1.28
N SER A 320 26.29 -8.58 1.51
CA SER A 320 26.84 -9.72 0.75
C SER A 320 26.03 -11.02 0.88
N THR A 321 25.09 -11.10 1.82
CA THR A 321 24.16 -12.23 1.96
C THR A 321 23.10 -12.24 0.86
N TYR A 322 22.77 -11.08 0.29
CA TYR A 322 21.63 -10.92 -0.60
C TYR A 322 22.05 -10.96 -2.07
N LEU A 323 21.24 -11.60 -2.92
CA LEU A 323 21.42 -11.59 -4.37
C LEU A 323 21.27 -10.18 -4.95
N GLN A 324 20.31 -9.40 -4.43
CA GLN A 324 20.02 -8.03 -4.80
C GLN A 324 20.51 -7.12 -3.67
N ALA A 325 21.66 -6.51 -3.92
CA ALA A 325 22.38 -5.69 -2.97
C ALA A 325 21.86 -4.23 -3.01
N TRP A 326 21.74 -3.58 -1.84
CA TRP A 326 21.34 -2.17 -1.74
C TRP A 326 22.22 -1.21 -2.57
N SER A 327 23.54 -1.39 -2.49
CA SER A 327 24.59 -0.61 -3.15
C SER A 327 24.67 -0.84 -4.67
N SER A 328 23.84 -1.74 -5.21
CA SER A 328 23.82 -2.06 -6.63
C SER A 328 23.64 -0.81 -7.49
N ALA A 329 24.42 -0.72 -8.58
CA ALA A 329 24.40 0.43 -9.48
C ALA A 329 23.04 0.64 -10.18
N VAL A 330 22.19 -0.39 -10.21
CA VAL A 330 20.83 -0.31 -10.77
C VAL A 330 19.78 0.11 -9.74
N ASN A 331 20.10 0.12 -8.44
CA ASN A 331 19.23 0.70 -7.41
C ASN A 331 19.29 2.23 -7.50
N PRO A 332 18.19 2.91 -7.88
CA PRO A 332 18.18 4.36 -8.02
C PRO A 332 18.18 5.09 -6.66
N ARG A 333 17.95 4.37 -5.54
CA ARG A 333 17.84 4.95 -4.20
C ARG A 333 19.04 4.66 -3.28
N ARG A 334 20.12 4.08 -3.82
CA ARG A 334 21.32 3.69 -3.06
C ARG A 334 22.06 4.84 -2.38
#